data_AF-A0A0B6ZZG2-F1
#
_entry.id   AF-A0A0B6ZZG2-F1
#
_cell.length_a   1.000
_cell.length_b   1.000
_cell.length_c   1.000
_cell.angle_alpha   90.00
_cell.angle_beta   90.00
_cell.angle_gamma   90.00
#
_symmetry.space_group_name_H-M   'P 1'
#
loop_
_entity.id
_entity.type
_entity.pdbx_description
1 polymer ?
#
loop_
_entity_poly.entity_id
_entity_poly.type
_entity_poly.pdbx_seq_one_letter_code
_entity_poly.pdbx_strand_id
1 'polypeptide(L)'
;VCVNFLLFFDLLLQQIQPEVTSATSSLCEIFQTSQVSVLDSPPLIIPEDTIIVQGNTNLHSHDPLSEQGMEVDYKILVSTALFNICERCRRYTAKSSSSPCDRCLNAVAHEWST
;
A
#
# COMPACT_ATOMS: atom_id res chain seq x y z
N VAL A 1 4.00 -9.27 -2.41
CA VAL A 1 4.04 -8.74 -1.04
C VAL A 1 2.89 -7.76 -0.93
N CYS A 2 1.85 -8.11 -0.18
CA CYS A 2 0.76 -7.19 0.16
C CYS A 2 1.12 -6.54 1.50
N VAL A 3 1.17 -5.21 1.53
CA VAL A 3 1.47 -4.48 2.78
C VAL A 3 0.21 -3.79 3.25
N ASN A 4 -0.30 -4.24 4.37
CA ASN A 4 -1.34 -3.56 5.12
C ASN A 4 -0.63 -2.64 6.14
N PHE A 5 -0.66 -1.34 5.90
CA PHE A 5 -0.18 -0.35 6.84
C PHE A 5 -1.27 0.03 7.84
N LEU A 6 -0.86 0.16 9.09
CA LEU A 6 -1.59 0.84 10.15
C LEU A 6 -0.78 2.05 10.56
N LEU A 7 -1.21 3.20 10.11
CA LEU A 7 -0.53 4.45 10.40
C LEU A 7 -1.59 5.50 10.73
N PHE A 8 -1.49 6.08 11.93
CA PHE A 8 -2.11 7.35 12.30
C PHE A 8 -1.46 8.55 11.54
N PHE A 9 -1.04 8.31 10.28
CA PHE A 9 -0.58 9.31 9.29
C PHE A 9 -1.72 9.58 8.29
N ASP A 10 -2.97 9.45 8.72
CA ASP A 10 -4.13 9.44 7.82
C ASP A 10 -4.10 10.62 6.86
N LEU A 11 -3.79 11.84 7.34
CA LEU A 11 -3.79 13.00 6.45
C LEU A 11 -2.74 12.92 5.35
N LEU A 12 -1.49 12.56 5.68
CA LEU A 12 -0.39 12.55 4.71
C LEU A 12 -0.47 11.35 3.78
N LEU A 13 -0.80 10.17 4.31
CA LEU A 13 -0.97 8.98 3.49
C LEU A 13 -2.20 9.06 2.62
N GLN A 14 -3.29 9.70 3.07
CA GLN A 14 -4.48 9.95 2.23
C GLN A 14 -4.16 10.89 1.06
N GLN A 15 -3.26 11.87 1.22
CA GLN A 15 -2.83 12.70 0.08
C GLN A 15 -2.07 11.88 -0.98
N ILE A 16 -1.29 10.88 -0.56
CA ILE A 16 -0.50 10.04 -1.48
C ILE A 16 -1.36 8.91 -2.07
N GLN A 17 -2.27 8.36 -1.28
CA GLN A 17 -3.20 7.31 -1.64
C GLN A 17 -4.58 7.64 -1.02
N PRO A 18 -5.51 8.20 -1.79
CA PRO A 18 -6.85 8.53 -1.27
C PRO A 18 -7.72 7.29 -1.05
N GLU A 19 -7.33 6.15 -1.64
CA GLU A 19 -8.09 4.91 -1.61
C GLU A 19 -7.61 4.01 -0.47
N VAL A 20 -8.51 3.29 0.19
CA VAL A 20 -8.13 2.42 1.32
C VAL A 20 -7.14 1.33 0.89
N THR A 21 -7.33 0.75 -0.30
CA THR A 21 -6.44 -0.27 -0.86
C THR A 21 -6.14 0.06 -2.30
N SER A 22 -4.86 0.00 -2.68
CA SER A 22 -4.42 0.26 -4.05
C SER A 22 -3.33 -0.72 -4.48
N ALA A 23 -3.29 -1.00 -5.78
CA ALA A 23 -2.21 -1.73 -6.44
C ALA A 23 -1.39 -0.84 -7.41
N THR A 24 -1.75 0.45 -7.48
CA THR A 24 -1.22 1.41 -8.45
C THR A 24 -0.90 2.77 -7.84
N SER A 25 -1.08 2.95 -6.53
CA SER A 25 -0.72 4.18 -5.84
C SER A 25 0.79 4.39 -5.79
N SER A 26 1.21 5.64 -5.57
CA SER A 26 2.63 5.96 -5.33
C SER A 26 3.20 5.23 -4.12
N LEU A 27 2.38 4.87 -3.12
CA LEU A 27 2.82 4.06 -1.99
C LEU A 27 3.27 2.66 -2.42
N CYS A 28 2.60 2.06 -3.41
CA CYS A 28 3.04 0.76 -3.95
C CYS A 28 4.46 0.84 -4.54
N GLU A 29 4.81 1.97 -5.16
CA GLU A 29 6.16 2.21 -5.69
C GLU A 29 7.17 2.44 -4.59
N ILE A 30 6.85 3.31 -3.62
CA ILE A 30 7.71 3.64 -2.47
C ILE A 30 8.07 2.37 -1.68
N PHE A 31 7.09 1.51 -1.44
CA PHE A 31 7.30 0.28 -0.69
C PHE A 31 7.70 -0.91 -1.55
N GLN A 32 7.78 -0.75 -2.88
CA GLN A 32 8.08 -1.81 -3.84
C GLN A 32 7.17 -3.04 -3.69
N THR A 33 5.86 -2.79 -3.53
CA THR A 33 4.88 -3.82 -3.21
C THR A 33 3.78 -3.89 -4.27
N SER A 34 3.10 -5.03 -4.32
CA SER A 34 2.04 -5.26 -5.31
C SER A 34 0.73 -4.61 -4.92
N GLN A 35 0.49 -4.45 -3.63
CA GLN A 35 -0.71 -3.84 -3.08
C GLN A 35 -0.39 -3.23 -1.71
N VAL A 36 -0.94 -2.04 -1.48
CA VAL A 36 -0.86 -1.30 -0.22
C VAL A 36 -2.27 -0.98 0.27
N SER A 37 -2.52 -1.28 1.53
CA SER A 37 -3.73 -0.83 2.23
C SER A 37 -3.35 0.10 3.37
N VAL A 38 -4.07 1.20 3.54
CA VAL A 38 -3.90 2.15 4.65
C VAL A 38 -5.13 2.03 5.53
N LEU A 39 -4.94 1.62 6.78
CA LEU A 39 -6.00 1.30 7.72
C LEU A 39 -5.82 2.07 9.04
N ASP A 40 -6.94 2.44 9.66
CA ASP A 40 -6.94 3.09 10.99
C ASP A 40 -6.72 2.07 12.12
N SER A 41 -7.09 0.81 11.89
CA SER A 41 -7.01 -0.27 12.88
C SER A 41 -6.72 -1.64 12.24
N PRO A 42 -6.00 -2.55 12.95
CA PRO A 42 -5.62 -3.83 12.38
C PRO A 42 -6.84 -4.64 11.94
N PRO A 43 -6.74 -5.42 10.85
CA PRO A 43 -7.81 -6.32 10.47
C PRO A 43 -8.05 -7.36 11.56
N LEU A 44 -9.31 -7.76 11.77
CA LEU A 44 -9.66 -8.78 12.78
C LEU A 44 -8.95 -10.11 12.54
N ILE A 45 -8.72 -10.44 11.27
CA ILE A 45 -8.08 -11.69 10.85
C ILE A 45 -6.77 -11.30 10.18
N ILE A 46 -5.66 -11.74 10.77
CA ILE A 46 -4.32 -11.56 10.25
C ILE A 46 -3.84 -12.94 9.77
N PRO A 47 -3.46 -13.10 8.49
CA PRO A 47 -2.89 -14.34 7.98
C PRO A 47 -1.66 -14.79 8.78
N GLU A 48 -1.49 -16.09 9.01
CA GLU A 48 -0.40 -16.65 9.82
C GLU A 48 1.00 -16.33 9.27
N ASP A 49 1.11 -16.14 7.95
CA ASP A 49 2.35 -15.76 7.26
C ASP A 49 2.64 -14.25 7.31
N THR A 50 1.81 -13.47 8.01
CA THR A 50 1.98 -12.02 8.11
C THR A 50 3.09 -11.68 9.10
N ILE A 51 4.07 -10.91 8.64
CA ILE A 51 5.10 -10.30 9.47
C ILE A 51 4.55 -8.97 10.00
N ILE A 52 4.53 -8.82 11.32
CA ILE A 52 4.09 -7.58 11.97
C ILE A 52 5.33 -6.81 12.42
N VAL A 53 5.54 -5.64 11.84
CA VAL A 53 6.55 -4.67 12.27
C VAL A 53 5.84 -3.58 13.06
N GLN A 54 6.34 -3.28 14.26
CA GLN A 54 5.82 -2.21 15.10
C GLN A 54 6.95 -1.22 15.35
N GLY A 55 6.61 0.07 15.38
CA GLY A 55 7.58 1.12 15.66
C GLY A 55 6.90 2.38 16.11
N ASN A 56 7.71 3.36 16.49
CA ASN A 56 7.26 4.71 16.78
C ASN A 56 8.08 5.71 15.96
N THR A 57 7.53 6.89 15.75
CA THR A 57 8.21 7.98 15.06
C THR A 57 7.79 9.32 15.62
N ASN A 58 8.66 10.32 15.52
CA ASN A 58 8.39 11.68 15.96
C ASN A 58 7.90 12.53 14.78
N LEU A 59 6.64 12.92 14.83
CA LEU A 59 6.06 13.89 13.91
C LEU A 59 6.31 15.30 14.41
N HIS A 60 7.10 16.05 13.64
CA HIS A 60 7.31 17.47 13.89
C HIS A 60 6.29 18.26 13.08
N SER A 61 5.38 18.94 13.77
CA SER A 61 4.52 19.94 13.14
C SER A 61 5.35 21.19 12.84
N HIS A 62 5.07 21.83 11.71
CA HIS A 62 5.68 23.11 11.36
C HIS A 62 5.08 24.30 12.13
N ASP A 63 4.14 24.05 13.04
CA ASP A 63 3.53 25.07 13.88
C ASP A 63 4.56 25.59 14.90
N PRO A 64 4.97 26.87 14.80
CA PRO A 64 5.99 27.47 15.66
C PRO A 64 5.57 27.56 17.14
N LEU A 65 4.31 27.27 17.48
CA LEU A 65 3.81 27.24 18.87
C LEU A 65 3.80 25.83 19.48
N SER A 66 3.95 24.78 18.67
CA SER A 66 4.04 23.39 19.13
C SER A 66 5.50 22.94 19.16
N GLU A 67 6.24 23.36 20.18
CA GLU A 67 7.65 22.95 20.37
C GLU A 67 7.81 21.46 20.72
N GLN A 68 6.72 20.74 20.95
CA GLN A 68 6.76 19.31 21.26
C GLN A 68 6.41 18.48 20.02
N GLY A 69 7.38 17.72 19.52
CA GLY A 69 7.12 16.66 18.54
C GLY A 69 6.09 15.66 19.10
N MET A 70 5.19 15.20 18.24
CA MET A 70 4.21 14.18 18.58
C MET A 70 4.83 12.81 18.32
N GLU A 71 4.99 12.00 19.36
CA GLU A 71 5.31 10.58 19.20
C GLU A 71 4.07 9.85 18.67
N VAL A 72 4.26 9.13 17.56
CA VAL A 72 3.21 8.36 16.88
C VAL A 72 3.67 6.93 16.74
N ASP A 73 2.87 6.01 17.28
CA ASP A 73 3.03 4.59 17.07
C ASP A 73 2.48 4.16 15.72
N TYR A 74 3.14 3.18 15.10
CA TYR A 74 2.69 2.59 13.85
C TYR A 74 2.90 1.08 13.81
N LYS A 75 2.12 0.42 12.96
CA LYS A 75 2.27 -1.00 12.67
C LYS A 75 2.24 -1.24 11.16
N ILE A 76 3.10 -2.12 10.68
CA ILE A 76 3.15 -2.53 9.28
C ILE A 76 2.93 -4.03 9.25
N LEU A 77 1.90 -4.47 8.55
CA LEU A 77 1.56 -5.87 8.35
C LEU A 77 1.98 -6.25 6.93
N VAL A 78 3.00 -7.10 6.83
CA VAL A 78 3.54 -7.56 5.55
C VAL A 78 3.11 -9.01 5.33
N SER A 79 2.35 -9.26 4.27
CA SER A 79 1.81 -10.59 3.93
C SER A 79 2.23 -11.02 2.52
N THR A 80 2.11 -12.32 2.24
CA THR A 80 2.32 -12.82 0.88
C THR A 80 1.31 -12.21 -0.09
N ALA A 81 1.66 -12.21 -1.39
CA ALA A 81 0.79 -11.59 -2.38
C ALA A 81 -0.48 -12.43 -2.58
N LEU A 82 -1.64 -11.79 -2.57
CA LEU A 82 -2.94 -12.46 -2.78
C LEU A 82 -3.19 -12.84 -4.25
N PHE A 83 -2.59 -12.11 -5.19
CA PHE A 83 -2.82 -12.26 -6.63
C PHE A 83 -1.66 -12.97 -7.32
N ASN A 84 -1.88 -13.38 -8.56
CA ASN A 84 -0.86 -14.01 -9.41
C ASN A 84 0.09 -12.96 -10.00
N ILE A 85 1.29 -13.40 -10.38
CA ILE A 85 2.22 -12.57 -11.15
C ILE A 85 1.64 -12.22 -12.51
N CYS A 86 1.71 -10.94 -12.88
CA CYS A 86 1.35 -10.48 -14.21
C CYS A 86 2.55 -10.62 -15.16
N GLU A 87 2.37 -11.29 -16.29
CA GLU A 87 3.45 -11.51 -17.27
C GLU A 87 3.95 -10.24 -17.97
N ARG A 88 3.16 -9.14 -18.00
CA ARG A 88 3.61 -7.84 -18.54
C ARG A 88 4.39 -7.02 -17.51
N CYS A 89 3.78 -6.69 -16.38
CA CYS A 89 4.39 -5.76 -15.41
C CYS A 89 5.19 -6.45 -14.30
N ARG A 90 5.21 -7.79 -14.27
CA ARG A 90 5.88 -8.63 -13.25
C ARG A 90 5.44 -8.34 -11.81
N ARG A 91 4.30 -7.68 -11.61
CA ARG A 91 3.69 -7.46 -10.29
C ARG A 91 2.63 -8.51 -9.99
N TYR A 92 2.48 -8.83 -8.71
CA TYR A 92 1.43 -9.74 -8.23
C TYR A 92 0.07 -9.03 -8.16
N THR A 93 -0.53 -8.77 -9.32
CA THR A 93 -1.82 -8.06 -9.45
C THR A 93 -2.77 -8.74 -10.44
N ALA A 94 -2.38 -9.88 -11.02
CA ALA A 94 -3.20 -10.61 -11.97
C ALA A 94 -4.22 -11.51 -11.23
N LYS A 95 -5.49 -11.43 -11.64
CA LYS A 95 -6.56 -12.28 -11.07
C LYS A 95 -6.35 -13.77 -11.37
N SER A 96 -5.71 -14.09 -12.50
CA SER A 96 -5.32 -15.45 -12.88
C SER A 96 -3.91 -15.46 -13.46
N SER A 97 -3.24 -16.62 -13.44
CA SER A 97 -1.91 -16.80 -14.03
C SER A 97 -1.90 -16.71 -15.56
N SER A 98 -3.06 -16.86 -16.21
CA SER A 98 -3.22 -16.84 -17.67
C SER A 98 -3.66 -15.48 -18.23
N SER A 99 -3.81 -14.45 -17.39
CA SER A 99 -4.32 -13.14 -17.81
C SER A 99 -3.43 -11.99 -17.31
N PRO A 100 -3.15 -10.96 -18.13
CA PRO A 100 -2.55 -9.73 -17.64
C PRO A 100 -3.43 -9.06 -16.57
N CYS A 101 -2.84 -8.21 -15.72
CA CYS A 101 -3.61 -7.43 -14.76
C CYS A 101 -4.40 -6.30 -15.44
N ASP A 102 -5.43 -5.78 -14.77
CA ASP A 102 -6.33 -4.76 -15.32
C ASP A 102 -5.55 -3.53 -15.83
N ARG A 103 -4.49 -3.10 -15.12
CA ARG A 103 -3.60 -2.01 -15.58
C ARG A 103 -2.95 -2.31 -16.93
N CYS A 104 -2.44 -3.53 -17.08
CA CYS A 104 -1.77 -3.96 -18.29
C CYS A 104 -2.74 -4.18 -19.45
N LEU A 105 -3.96 -4.65 -19.17
CA LEU A 105 -5.03 -4.75 -20.16
C LEU A 105 -5.44 -3.36 -20.67
N ASN A 106 -5.66 -2.41 -19.76
CA ASN A 106 -6.02 -1.04 -20.13
C ASN A 106 -4.95 -0.37 -20.99
N ALA A 107 -3.67 -0.57 -20.67
CA ALA A 107 -2.57 -0.04 -21.47
C ALA A 107 -2.56 -0.62 -22.90
N VAL A 108 -2.75 -1.94 -23.06
CA VAL A 108 -2.82 -2.57 -24.39
C VAL A 108 -4.06 -2.12 -25.18
N ALA A 109 -5.21 -2.01 -24.51
CA ALA A 109 -6.43 -1.53 -25.14
C ALA A 109 -6.27 -0.08 -25.64
N HIS A 110 -5.58 0.77 -24.86
CA HIS A 110 -5.32 2.15 -25.24
C HIS A 110 -4.37 2.25 -26.43
N GLU A 111 -3.33 1.40 -26.49
CA GLU A 111 -2.39 1.29 -27.62
C GLU A 111 -3.08 0.89 -28.93
N TRP A 112 -4.22 0.19 -28.89
CA TRP A 112 -4.97 -0.21 -30.10
C TRP A 112 -6.00 0.85 -30.56
N SER A 113 -6.27 1.86 -29.73
CA SER A 113 -7.22 2.94 -30.02
C SER A 113 -6.58 4.22 -30.58
N THR A 114 -5.25 4.22 -30.70
CA THR A 114 -4.41 5.29 -31.27
C THR A 114 -3.66 4.77 -32.49
#